data_AF-A0A804IN88-F1
#
_entry.id   AF-A0A804IN88-F1
#
_cell.length_a   1.000
_cell.length_b   1.000
_cell.length_c   1.000
_cell.angle_alpha   90.00
_cell.angle_beta   90.00
_cell.angle_gamma   90.00
#
_symmetry.space_group_name_H-M   'P 1'
#
loop_
_entity.id
_entity.type
_entity.pdbx_description
1 polymer ?
#
loop_
_entity_poly.entity_id
_entity_poly.type
_entity_poly.pdbx_seq_one_letter_code
_entity_poly.pdbx_strand_id
1 'polypeptide(L)'
;MGADRISAVILDLDGTLLDTERATGGILEEFLARHGKALDAAMEEKRLGKMHKESAAAIVQDYGLPMTPEEFSEAIMPLFQERWPQAKALPGVNRLIKHLHNHGIPLALASNSIREHIGIKISYQQGWKESFSVILGGDDVSHGKPSPDIFLEAAKRLGVDISKCLVIEDSLVGVRGAKDAGAEVVAVPSLQGQDENYSIANCLLHTLLEFQPELWGLPAFEDGLQSALPIEPLFIGGLGGEVVSYDGFSKIDITADTGSYEFIPHQVWGVFIGWANIEMHGIYKVVICIGWDTSSGAAKRVILPYLIDHTESHKNERLQLFIVGYVRKLQNEGTMSEALRVFEEDVNIARAALDIPVFSLPTSSSLFVEAAFD
;
A
#
# COMPACT_ATOMS: atom_id res chain seq x y z
N MET A 1 -9.92 25.00 11.78
CA MET A 1 -8.64 25.57 12.26
C MET A 1 -7.79 25.76 11.03
N GLY A 2 -7.28 26.96 10.75
CA GLY A 2 -6.44 27.19 9.58
C GLY A 2 -5.09 26.55 9.82
N ALA A 3 -4.82 25.41 9.20
CA ALA A 3 -3.49 24.81 9.24
C ALA A 3 -2.51 25.81 8.61
N ASP A 4 -1.43 26.13 9.33
CA ASP A 4 -0.33 26.88 8.75
C ASP A 4 0.17 26.13 7.51
N ARG A 5 0.46 26.87 6.44
CA ARG A 5 0.79 26.30 5.13
C ARG A 5 2.04 25.42 5.22
N ILE A 6 1.89 24.13 4.95
CA ILE A 6 3.02 23.19 4.84
C ILE A 6 3.97 23.67 3.73
N SER A 7 5.26 23.62 4.03
CA SER A 7 6.33 24.11 3.16
C SER A 7 7.28 23.01 2.68
N ALA A 8 7.26 21.83 3.30
CA ALA A 8 8.01 20.65 2.87
C ALA A 8 7.33 19.35 3.33
N VAL A 9 7.66 18.25 2.67
CA VAL A 9 7.13 16.91 3.01
C VAL A 9 8.29 15.95 3.31
N ILE A 10 8.18 15.22 4.40
CA ILE A 10 9.14 14.19 4.81
C ILE A 10 8.41 12.84 4.75
N LEU A 11 8.93 11.92 3.96
CA LEU A 11 8.32 10.62 3.71
C LEU A 11 9.15 9.53 4.40
N ASP A 12 8.50 8.63 5.15
CA ASP A 12 9.10 7.34 5.47
C ASP A 12 9.32 6.50 4.19
N LEU A 13 9.93 5.32 4.28
CA LEU A 13 10.20 4.43 3.15
C LEU A 13 9.46 3.09 3.25
N ASP A 14 9.68 2.35 4.33
CA ASP A 14 9.36 0.93 4.44
C ASP A 14 7.92 0.77 4.94
N GLY A 15 7.01 0.30 4.09
CA GLY A 15 5.57 0.23 4.42
C GLY A 15 4.80 1.53 4.14
N THR A 16 5.51 2.65 3.91
CA THR A 16 4.94 3.94 3.49
C THR A 16 5.07 4.20 1.98
N LEU A 17 6.27 4.12 1.42
CA LEU A 17 6.51 4.33 -0.02
C LEU A 17 6.70 3.02 -0.78
N LEU A 18 7.38 2.07 -0.17
CA LEU A 18 7.69 0.77 -0.75
C LEU A 18 7.04 -0.34 0.05
N ASP A 19 6.54 -1.34 -0.66
CA ASP A 19 6.07 -2.56 -0.06
C ASP A 19 7.23 -3.53 0.22
N THR A 20 8.03 -3.17 1.22
CA THR A 20 9.22 -3.94 1.57
C THR A 20 8.90 -5.20 2.37
N GLU A 21 7.79 -5.21 3.12
CA GLU A 21 7.31 -6.39 3.83
C GLU A 21 7.02 -7.54 2.86
N ARG A 22 6.20 -7.32 1.81
CA ARG A 22 5.91 -8.38 0.84
C ARG A 22 7.14 -8.75 0.01
N ALA A 23 7.98 -7.79 -0.36
CA ALA A 23 9.23 -8.10 -1.07
C ALA A 23 10.15 -9.02 -0.28
N THR A 24 10.14 -8.89 1.05
CA THR A 24 11.03 -9.65 1.95
C THR A 24 10.33 -10.83 2.64
N GLY A 25 9.04 -11.03 2.38
CA GLY A 25 8.25 -12.13 2.91
C GLY A 25 8.86 -13.49 2.55
N GLY A 26 8.91 -14.41 3.52
CA GLY A 26 9.49 -15.74 3.32
C GLY A 26 11.02 -15.82 3.35
N ILE A 27 11.75 -14.70 3.48
CA ILE A 27 13.22 -14.74 3.66
C ILE A 27 13.59 -15.56 4.92
N LEU A 28 12.89 -15.33 6.03
CA LEU A 28 13.17 -16.06 7.26
C LEU A 28 12.87 -17.56 7.10
N GLU A 29 11.74 -17.91 6.45
CA GLU A 29 11.42 -19.30 6.16
C GLU A 29 12.51 -19.97 5.32
N GLU A 30 12.96 -19.32 4.25
CA GLU A 30 14.06 -19.80 3.41
C GLU A 30 15.35 -19.98 4.21
N PHE A 31 15.69 -19.01 5.06
CA PHE A 31 16.87 -19.07 5.92
C PHE A 31 16.78 -20.24 6.91
N LEU A 32 15.63 -20.44 7.55
CA LEU A 32 15.39 -21.53 8.49
C LEU A 32 15.43 -22.90 7.80
N ALA A 33 14.87 -23.02 6.59
CA ALA A 33 14.89 -24.24 5.81
C ALA A 33 16.33 -24.69 5.51
N ARG A 34 17.24 -23.74 5.21
CA ARG A 34 18.68 -24.02 5.03
C ARG A 34 19.35 -24.57 6.29
N HIS A 35 18.77 -24.34 7.47
CA HIS A 35 19.21 -24.85 8.76
C HIS A 35 18.41 -26.06 9.26
N GLY A 36 17.57 -26.66 8.40
CA GLY A 36 16.73 -27.80 8.76
C GLY A 36 15.62 -27.45 9.78
N LYS A 37 15.19 -26.18 9.80
CA LYS A 37 14.13 -25.66 10.66
C LYS A 37 12.94 -25.26 9.80
N ALA A 38 11.74 -25.34 10.38
CA ALA A 38 10.51 -24.82 9.76
C ALA A 38 10.09 -23.55 10.49
N LEU A 39 9.55 -22.58 9.75
CA LEU A 39 8.94 -21.39 10.34
C LEU A 39 7.73 -21.80 11.19
N ASP A 40 7.57 -21.16 12.35
CA ASP A 40 6.44 -21.36 13.24
C ASP A 40 5.62 -20.07 13.25
N ALA A 41 4.45 -20.10 12.61
CA ALA A 41 3.58 -18.95 12.48
C ALA A 41 3.17 -18.34 13.82
N ALA A 42 3.00 -19.15 14.87
CA ALA A 42 2.63 -18.67 16.19
C ALA A 42 3.80 -17.98 16.93
N MET A 43 5.04 -18.36 16.61
CA MET A 43 6.23 -17.64 17.09
C MET A 43 6.40 -16.31 16.36
N GLU A 44 6.15 -16.28 15.05
CA GLU A 44 6.23 -15.07 14.24
C GLU A 44 5.18 -14.03 14.64
N GLU A 45 3.93 -14.45 14.86
CA GLU A 45 2.87 -13.57 15.35
C GLU A 45 3.25 -12.89 16.68
N LYS A 46 3.92 -13.61 17.58
CA LYS A 46 4.44 -13.07 18.86
C LYS A 46 5.64 -12.14 18.69
N ARG A 47 6.26 -12.09 17.52
CA ARG A 47 7.40 -11.19 17.20
C ARG A 47 6.96 -9.93 16.49
N LEU A 48 5.75 -9.90 15.90
CA LEU A 48 5.17 -8.70 15.33
C LEU A 48 5.23 -7.56 16.35
N GLY A 49 5.88 -6.45 15.98
CA GLY A 49 6.04 -5.26 16.84
C GLY A 49 7.32 -5.16 17.67
N LYS A 50 8.27 -6.11 17.57
CA LYS A 50 9.60 -6.01 18.22
C LYS A 50 10.62 -5.25 17.37
N MET A 51 11.61 -4.60 18.00
CA MET A 51 12.70 -3.94 17.26
C MET A 51 13.63 -4.97 16.59
N HIS A 52 14.22 -4.64 15.43
CA HIS A 52 15.05 -5.56 14.63
C HIS A 52 16.16 -6.29 15.43
N LYS A 53 16.86 -5.63 16.36
CA LYS A 53 17.90 -6.27 17.19
C LYS A 53 17.35 -7.28 18.20
N GLU A 54 16.17 -6.99 18.77
CA GLU A 54 15.46 -7.92 19.65
C GLU A 54 14.92 -9.12 18.86
N SER A 55 14.63 -8.91 17.57
CA SER A 55 14.19 -9.97 16.66
C SER A 55 15.31 -10.98 16.35
N ALA A 56 16.54 -10.54 16.05
CA ALA A 56 17.66 -11.45 15.76
C ALA A 56 17.99 -12.41 16.91
N ALA A 57 18.08 -11.88 18.14
CA ALA A 57 18.34 -12.71 19.32
C ALA A 57 17.19 -13.69 19.59
N ALA A 58 15.95 -13.24 19.44
CA ALA A 58 14.77 -14.10 19.58
C ALA A 58 14.73 -15.20 18.52
N ILE A 59 15.00 -14.89 17.24
CA ILE A 59 15.05 -15.86 16.14
C ILE A 59 16.07 -16.96 16.43
N VAL A 60 17.29 -16.58 16.80
CA VAL A 60 18.37 -17.52 17.12
C VAL A 60 17.98 -18.44 18.28
N GLN A 61 17.42 -17.87 19.34
CA GLN A 61 16.99 -18.62 20.52
C GLN A 61 15.82 -19.56 20.22
N ASP A 62 14.75 -19.04 19.63
CA ASP A 62 13.48 -19.76 19.42
C ASP A 62 13.67 -20.95 18.46
N TYR A 63 14.50 -20.80 17.42
CA TYR A 63 14.78 -21.87 16.47
C TYR A 63 16.00 -22.71 16.84
N GLY A 64 16.73 -22.34 17.90
CA GLY A 64 17.96 -23.01 18.33
C GLY A 64 18.99 -23.06 17.21
N LEU A 65 19.27 -21.91 16.59
CA LEU A 65 20.24 -21.79 15.51
C LEU A 65 21.67 -21.87 16.06
N PRO A 66 22.60 -22.58 15.38
CA PRO A 66 23.97 -22.75 15.86
C PRO A 66 24.86 -21.54 15.50
N MET A 67 24.41 -20.33 15.81
CA MET A 67 25.09 -19.07 15.52
C MET A 67 24.72 -17.98 16.53
N THR A 68 25.49 -16.91 16.59
CA THR A 68 25.19 -15.69 17.35
C THR A 68 24.17 -14.79 16.62
N PRO A 69 23.49 -13.86 17.32
CA PRO A 69 22.60 -12.87 16.67
C PRO A 69 23.31 -12.01 15.62
N GLU A 70 24.59 -11.70 15.83
CA GLU A 70 25.43 -10.96 14.89
C GLU A 70 25.69 -11.79 13.63
N GLU A 71 26.15 -13.05 13.78
CA GLU A 71 26.35 -13.96 12.65
C GLU A 71 25.05 -14.23 11.88
N PHE A 72 23.91 -14.34 12.58
CA PHE A 72 22.59 -14.45 11.95
C PHE A 72 22.27 -13.21 11.10
N SER A 73 22.48 -12.02 11.66
CA SER A 73 22.20 -10.75 10.97
C SER A 73 23.08 -10.60 9.72
N GLU A 74 24.36 -10.97 9.81
CA GLU A 74 25.29 -10.97 8.66
C GLU A 74 24.89 -12.01 7.61
N ALA A 75 24.48 -13.21 8.02
CA ALA A 75 24.14 -14.30 7.11
C ALA A 75 22.80 -14.09 6.38
N ILE A 76 21.81 -13.45 7.02
CA ILE A 76 20.50 -13.21 6.42
C ILE A 76 20.46 -11.96 5.53
N MET A 77 21.31 -10.96 5.79
CA MET A 77 21.30 -9.68 5.08
C MET A 77 21.41 -9.78 3.55
N PRO A 78 22.26 -10.65 2.96
CA PRO A 78 22.33 -10.79 1.50
C PRO A 78 21.00 -11.19 0.86
N LEU A 79 20.17 -11.99 1.56
CA LEU A 79 18.84 -12.37 1.07
C LEU A 79 17.91 -11.15 1.02
N PHE A 80 18.01 -10.25 1.99
CA PHE A 80 17.27 -8.98 1.97
C PHE A 80 17.73 -8.08 0.84
N GLN A 81 19.05 -7.93 0.65
CA GLN A 81 19.62 -7.10 -0.42
C GLN A 81 19.24 -7.59 -1.82
N GLU A 82 19.10 -8.91 -2.02
CA GLU A 82 18.65 -9.51 -3.27
C GLU A 82 17.17 -9.22 -3.57
N ARG A 83 16.33 -9.14 -2.53
CA ARG A 83 14.88 -8.97 -2.69
C ARG A 83 14.40 -7.51 -2.64
N TRP A 84 15.08 -6.61 -1.93
CA TRP A 84 14.69 -5.19 -1.87
C TRP A 84 14.49 -4.51 -3.24
N PRO A 85 15.30 -4.78 -4.27
CA PRO A 85 15.06 -4.26 -5.63
C PRO A 85 13.68 -4.61 -6.21
N GLN A 86 13.04 -5.67 -5.72
CA GLN A 86 11.73 -6.15 -6.17
C GLN A 86 10.57 -5.43 -5.45
N ALA A 87 10.85 -4.63 -4.42
CA ALA A 87 9.84 -3.87 -3.70
C ALA A 87 9.18 -2.85 -4.62
N LYS A 88 7.86 -2.95 -4.74
CA LYS A 88 7.05 -2.06 -5.56
C LYS A 88 6.63 -0.83 -4.77
N ALA A 89 6.46 0.29 -5.47
CA ALA A 89 5.83 1.47 -4.91
C ALA A 89 4.40 1.15 -4.46
N LEU A 90 4.00 1.68 -3.31
CA LEU A 90 2.64 1.54 -2.81
C LEU A 90 1.65 2.41 -3.60
N PRO A 91 0.34 2.09 -3.60
CA PRO A 91 -0.65 2.83 -4.38
C PRO A 91 -0.63 4.33 -4.07
N GLY A 92 -0.48 5.17 -5.11
CA GLY A 92 -0.46 6.63 -5.00
C GLY A 92 0.91 7.25 -4.76
N VAL A 93 1.96 6.48 -4.44
CA VAL A 93 3.30 6.98 -4.11
C VAL A 93 3.95 7.73 -5.27
N ASN A 94 4.04 7.10 -6.45
CA ASN A 94 4.69 7.72 -7.61
C ASN A 94 3.96 8.99 -8.05
N ARG A 95 2.62 8.99 -7.96
CA ARG A 95 1.78 10.18 -8.21
C ARG A 95 2.12 11.30 -7.23
N LEU A 96 2.18 11.01 -5.94
CA LEU A 96 2.48 11.98 -4.89
C LEU A 96 3.88 12.60 -5.06
N ILE A 97 4.92 11.77 -5.18
CA ILE A 97 6.31 12.23 -5.30
C ILE A 97 6.46 13.10 -6.55
N LYS A 98 6.00 12.61 -7.70
CA LYS A 98 6.09 13.35 -8.97
C LYS A 98 5.34 14.68 -8.90
N HIS A 99 4.14 14.69 -8.33
CA HIS A 99 3.33 15.90 -8.19
C HIS A 99 4.02 16.97 -7.33
N LEU A 100 4.48 16.58 -6.14
CA LEU A 100 5.15 17.51 -5.21
C LEU A 100 6.47 18.02 -5.79
N HIS A 101 7.25 17.14 -6.42
CA HIS A 101 8.50 17.52 -7.08
C HIS A 101 8.26 18.52 -8.22
N ASN A 102 7.29 18.26 -9.09
CA ASN A 102 6.96 19.15 -10.22
C ASN A 102 6.49 20.54 -9.77
N HIS A 103 5.93 20.64 -8.57
CA HIS A 103 5.52 21.92 -7.98
C HIS A 103 6.63 22.58 -7.13
N GLY A 104 7.83 22.01 -7.11
CA GLY A 104 8.96 22.55 -6.35
C GLY A 104 8.80 22.45 -4.84
N ILE A 105 7.96 21.54 -4.35
CA ILE A 105 7.84 21.27 -2.91
C ILE A 105 9.06 20.45 -2.46
N PRO A 106 9.87 20.93 -1.50
CA PRO A 106 11.01 20.18 -0.98
C PRO A 106 10.58 18.85 -0.36
N LEU A 107 11.24 17.77 -0.77
CA LEU A 107 10.99 16.42 -0.28
C LEU A 107 12.21 15.87 0.46
N ALA A 108 11.96 15.24 1.61
CA ALA A 108 12.94 14.38 2.27
C ALA A 108 12.42 12.94 2.38
N LEU A 109 13.33 11.97 2.31
CA LEU A 109 13.10 10.58 2.70
C LEU A 109 13.82 10.32 4.03
N ALA A 110 13.13 9.81 5.04
CA ALA A 110 13.67 9.54 6.36
C ALA A 110 13.29 8.13 6.85
N SER A 111 14.25 7.20 6.88
CA SER A 111 14.03 5.80 7.26
C SER A 111 14.98 5.36 8.38
N ASN A 112 14.55 4.41 9.22
CA ASN A 112 15.43 3.73 10.19
C ASN A 112 16.44 2.78 9.52
N SER A 113 16.25 2.45 8.24
CA SER A 113 17.25 1.75 7.44
C SER A 113 18.53 2.57 7.32
N ILE A 114 19.69 1.92 7.20
CA ILE A 114 20.94 2.63 6.90
C ILE A 114 20.95 3.16 5.46
N ARG A 115 21.77 4.18 5.20
CA ARG A 115 21.88 4.87 3.91
C ARG A 115 22.09 3.92 2.72
N GLU A 116 22.96 2.93 2.90
CA GLU A 116 23.27 1.92 1.89
C GLU A 116 22.02 1.11 1.51
N HIS A 117 21.28 0.62 2.51
CA HIS A 117 20.07 -0.17 2.29
C HIS A 117 18.95 0.64 1.64
N ILE A 118 18.80 1.91 2.01
CA ILE A 118 17.87 2.84 1.33
C ILE A 118 18.22 2.91 -0.16
N GLY A 119 19.51 3.07 -0.48
CA GLY A 119 20.00 3.13 -1.86
C GLY A 119 19.65 1.89 -2.69
N ILE A 120 19.71 0.71 -2.09
CA ILE A 120 19.31 -0.56 -2.72
C ILE A 120 17.79 -0.61 -2.92
N LYS A 121 17.01 -0.31 -1.86
CA LYS A 121 15.54 -0.34 -1.89
C LYS A 121 14.93 0.56 -2.98
N ILE A 122 15.46 1.77 -3.16
CA ILE A 122 14.94 2.71 -4.15
C ILE A 122 15.61 2.58 -5.53
N SER A 123 16.51 1.61 -5.74
CA SER A 123 17.37 1.56 -6.93
C SER A 123 16.63 1.38 -8.25
N TYR A 124 15.46 0.70 -8.24
CA TYR A 124 14.61 0.51 -9.42
C TYR A 124 13.49 1.55 -9.54
N GLN A 125 13.40 2.50 -8.60
CA GLN A 125 12.37 3.53 -8.61
C GLN A 125 12.82 4.73 -9.45
N GLN A 126 12.26 4.83 -10.66
CA GLN A 126 12.65 5.86 -11.63
C GLN A 126 12.32 7.27 -11.11
N GLY A 127 13.31 8.15 -11.12
CA GLY A 127 13.15 9.57 -10.74
C GLY A 127 13.11 9.84 -9.23
N TRP A 128 13.14 8.81 -8.38
CA TRP A 128 13.05 9.02 -6.93
C TRP A 128 14.26 9.74 -6.37
N LYS A 129 15.48 9.31 -6.72
CA LYS A 129 16.72 9.92 -6.21
C LYS A 129 16.79 11.42 -6.53
N GLU A 130 16.31 11.81 -7.71
CA GLU A 130 16.26 13.18 -8.18
C GLU A 130 15.12 13.98 -7.54
N SER A 131 14.05 13.30 -7.12
CA SER A 131 12.90 13.94 -6.49
C SER A 131 13.15 14.38 -5.04
N PHE A 132 14.02 13.66 -4.32
CA PHE A 132 14.34 13.95 -2.92
C PHE A 132 15.52 14.91 -2.78
N SER A 133 15.30 16.06 -2.14
CA SER A 133 16.37 17.00 -1.79
C SER A 133 17.25 16.46 -0.66
N VAL A 134 16.67 15.64 0.21
CA VAL A 134 17.35 15.03 1.36
C VAL A 134 16.92 13.57 1.45
N ILE A 135 17.88 12.69 1.70
CA ILE A 135 17.59 11.29 2.03
C ILE A 135 18.43 10.98 3.27
N LEU A 136 17.82 10.47 4.33
CA LEU A 136 18.46 10.13 5.60
C LEU A 136 18.19 8.68 5.97
N GLY A 137 19.24 8.00 6.40
CA GLY A 137 19.16 6.72 7.09
C GLY A 137 19.28 6.87 8.60
N GLY A 138 19.04 5.77 9.32
CA GLY A 138 19.23 5.71 10.77
C GLY A 138 20.69 5.94 11.20
N ASP A 139 21.64 5.74 10.28
CA ASP A 139 23.07 6.02 10.44
C ASP A 139 23.46 7.50 10.23
N ASP A 140 22.53 8.35 9.78
CA ASP A 140 22.74 9.81 9.67
C ASP A 140 22.44 10.55 10.99
N VAL A 141 21.90 9.88 12.02
CA VAL A 141 21.47 10.48 13.28
C VAL A 141 21.92 9.68 14.50
N SER A 142 21.90 10.32 15.68
CA SER A 142 22.28 9.66 16.93
C SER A 142 21.27 8.61 17.38
N HIS A 143 19.97 8.89 17.23
CA HIS A 143 18.90 7.97 17.58
C HIS A 143 17.87 7.90 16.46
N GLY A 144 17.60 6.70 15.95
CA GLY A 144 16.50 6.48 15.01
C GLY A 144 15.12 6.63 15.66
N LYS A 145 14.06 6.49 14.86
CA LYS A 145 12.66 6.49 15.31
C LYS A 145 12.50 5.43 16.42
N PRO A 146 11.80 5.73 17.54
CA PRO A 146 10.85 6.85 17.72
C PRO A 146 11.49 8.17 18.17
N SER A 147 12.82 8.29 18.23
CA SER A 147 13.44 9.60 18.50
C SER A 147 13.08 10.60 17.38
N PRO A 148 12.89 11.89 17.70
CA PRO A 148 12.58 12.90 16.68
C PRO A 148 13.79 13.26 15.80
N ASP A 149 15.00 12.81 16.14
CA ASP A 149 16.28 13.24 15.55
C ASP A 149 16.28 13.20 14.02
N ILE A 150 15.76 12.13 13.40
CA ILE A 150 15.76 11.98 11.93
C ILE A 150 14.85 12.99 11.24
N PHE A 151 13.71 13.34 11.83
CA PHE A 151 12.78 14.31 11.28
C PHE A 151 13.30 15.74 11.46
N LEU A 152 13.89 16.04 12.63
CA LEU A 152 14.54 17.31 12.91
C LEU A 152 15.73 17.56 11.96
N GLU A 153 16.56 16.53 11.74
CA GLU A 153 17.68 16.63 10.81
C GLU A 153 17.20 16.75 9.35
N ALA A 154 16.13 16.06 8.95
CA ALA A 154 15.52 16.22 7.64
C ALA A 154 15.05 17.67 7.41
N ALA A 155 14.25 18.21 8.33
CA ALA A 155 13.75 19.59 8.26
C ALA A 155 14.91 20.61 8.20
N LYS A 156 15.92 20.43 9.04
CA LYS A 156 17.14 21.25 9.03
C LYS A 156 17.88 21.22 7.69
N ARG A 157 18.08 20.03 7.08
CA ARG A 157 18.73 19.90 5.77
C ARG A 157 17.88 20.44 4.62
N LEU A 158 16.56 20.41 4.75
CA LEU A 158 15.62 21.06 3.83
C LEU A 158 15.59 22.59 4.00
N GLY A 159 16.11 23.13 5.11
CA GLY A 159 16.04 24.55 5.44
C GLY A 159 14.63 25.01 5.82
N VAL A 160 13.79 24.11 6.34
CA VAL A 160 12.39 24.36 6.71
C VAL A 160 12.20 24.08 8.21
N ASP A 161 11.40 24.90 8.88
CA ASP A 161 11.02 24.66 10.27
C ASP A 161 10.16 23.39 10.36
N ILE A 162 10.45 22.50 11.32
CA ILE A 162 9.75 21.22 11.49
C ILE A 162 8.23 21.40 11.67
N SER A 163 7.79 22.52 12.25
CA SER A 163 6.35 22.86 12.38
C SER A 163 5.65 23.14 11.05
N LYS A 164 6.41 23.35 9.96
CA LYS A 164 5.91 23.52 8.59
C LYS A 164 6.17 22.30 7.70
N CYS A 165 6.63 21.21 8.29
CA CYS A 165 6.81 19.94 7.60
C CYS A 165 5.58 19.06 7.81
N LEU A 166 5.18 18.37 6.74
CA LEU A 166 4.24 17.26 6.81
C LEU A 166 5.03 15.95 6.75
N VAL A 167 4.86 15.09 7.74
CA VAL A 167 5.41 13.74 7.74
C VAL A 167 4.34 12.75 7.30
N ILE A 168 4.70 11.83 6.41
CA ILE A 168 3.85 10.68 6.03
C ILE A 168 4.53 9.40 6.49
N GLU A 169 3.80 8.57 7.26
CA GLU A 169 4.34 7.42 8.00
C GLU A 169 3.30 6.30 8.15
N ASP A 170 3.71 5.04 8.16
CA ASP A 170 2.83 3.88 8.32
C ASP A 170 2.89 3.22 9.70
N SER A 171 3.89 3.54 10.51
CA SER A 171 4.20 2.91 11.79
C SER A 171 3.96 3.84 12.97
N LEU A 172 3.46 3.31 14.09
CA LEU A 172 3.32 4.09 15.32
C LEU A 172 4.67 4.64 15.83
N VAL A 173 5.76 3.93 15.56
CA VAL A 173 7.10 4.33 15.97
C VAL A 173 7.51 5.63 15.28
N GLY A 174 7.31 5.72 13.96
CA GLY A 174 7.62 6.94 13.24
C GLY A 174 6.58 8.04 13.41
N VAL A 175 5.28 7.71 13.51
CA VAL A 175 4.25 8.70 13.86
C VAL A 175 4.58 9.38 15.19
N ARG A 176 4.97 8.63 16.23
CA ARG A 176 5.40 9.21 17.52
C ARG A 176 6.60 10.11 17.36
N GLY A 177 7.66 9.65 16.68
CA GLY A 177 8.86 10.47 16.47
C GLY A 177 8.58 11.76 15.68
N ALA A 178 7.67 11.71 14.72
CA ALA A 178 7.27 12.88 13.93
C ALA A 178 6.44 13.87 14.77
N LYS A 179 5.52 13.39 15.61
CA LYS A 179 4.77 14.22 16.55
C LYS A 179 5.68 14.85 17.60
N ASP A 180 6.62 14.08 18.16
CA ASP A 180 7.59 14.56 19.14
C ASP A 180 8.56 15.59 18.52
N ALA A 181 8.82 15.50 17.21
CA ALA A 181 9.57 16.51 16.47
C ALA A 181 8.78 17.82 16.26
N GLY A 182 7.46 17.81 16.44
CA GLY A 182 6.58 18.96 16.24
C GLY A 182 6.02 19.09 14.82
N ALA A 183 6.08 18.04 14.00
CA ALA A 183 5.50 18.04 12.65
C ALA A 183 3.99 17.76 12.64
N GLU A 184 3.36 18.17 11.55
CA GLU A 184 2.06 17.62 11.14
C GLU A 184 2.27 16.22 10.57
N VAL A 185 1.35 15.28 10.85
CA VAL A 185 1.55 13.86 10.50
C VAL A 185 0.32 13.26 9.83
N VAL A 186 0.53 12.64 8.67
CA VAL A 186 -0.42 11.71 8.04
C VAL A 186 0.04 10.29 8.29
N ALA A 187 -0.80 9.50 8.96
CA ALA A 187 -0.60 8.09 9.14
C ALA A 187 -1.23 7.30 7.98
N VAL A 188 -0.51 6.31 7.43
CA VAL A 188 -1.00 5.38 6.41
C VAL A 188 -0.67 3.93 6.82
N PRO A 189 -1.36 3.36 7.82
CA PRO A 189 -0.94 2.11 8.44
C PRO A 189 -0.80 0.94 7.45
N SER A 190 0.32 0.23 7.56
CA SER A 190 0.57 -1.01 6.83
C SER A 190 -0.26 -2.19 7.37
N LEU A 191 -0.63 -2.14 8.65
CA LEU A 191 -1.46 -3.14 9.32
C LEU A 191 -2.88 -2.63 9.57
N GLN A 192 -3.86 -3.44 9.19
CA GLN A 192 -5.28 -3.12 9.33
C GLN A 192 -5.82 -3.45 10.72
N GLY A 193 -6.87 -2.75 11.14
CA GLY A 193 -7.53 -2.97 12.44
C GLY A 193 -6.80 -2.34 13.63
N GLN A 194 -5.89 -1.40 13.38
CA GLN A 194 -5.13 -0.69 14.41
C GLN A 194 -5.35 0.83 14.40
N ASP A 195 -6.37 1.29 13.68
CA ASP A 195 -6.67 2.70 13.44
C ASP A 195 -6.69 3.54 14.73
N GLU A 196 -7.27 2.98 15.81
CA GLU A 196 -7.35 3.64 17.11
C GLU A 196 -5.98 4.01 17.70
N ASN A 197 -4.95 3.21 17.38
CA ASN A 197 -3.59 3.46 17.85
C ASN A 197 -2.96 4.70 17.20
N TYR A 198 -3.46 5.10 16.02
CA TYR A 198 -2.95 6.24 15.24
C TYR A 198 -3.65 7.56 15.58
N SER A 199 -4.45 7.60 16.65
CA SER A 199 -5.18 8.80 17.11
C SER A 199 -4.32 10.04 17.40
N ILE A 200 -3.00 9.88 17.53
CA ILE A 200 -2.05 10.98 17.69
C ILE A 200 -1.66 11.67 16.37
N ALA A 201 -1.93 11.03 15.22
CA ALA A 201 -1.69 11.61 13.90
C ALA A 201 -2.75 12.68 13.59
N ASN A 202 -2.39 13.64 12.74
CA ASN A 202 -3.31 14.71 12.32
C ASN A 202 -4.33 14.20 11.29
N CYS A 203 -3.96 13.19 10.50
CA CYS A 203 -4.84 12.53 9.54
C CYS A 203 -4.48 11.04 9.43
N LEU A 204 -5.49 10.20 9.27
CA LEU A 204 -5.35 8.77 9.00
C LEU A 204 -5.90 8.48 7.60
N LEU A 205 -5.11 7.79 6.77
CA LEU A 205 -5.50 7.30 5.46
C LEU A 205 -5.29 5.79 5.39
N HIS A 206 -6.02 5.12 4.50
CA HIS A 206 -5.77 3.69 4.20
C HIS A 206 -4.80 3.53 3.03
N THR A 207 -4.71 4.54 2.18
CA THR A 207 -3.93 4.54 0.95
C THR A 207 -3.53 5.96 0.58
N LEU A 208 -2.38 6.13 -0.08
CA LEU A 208 -1.97 7.46 -0.56
C LEU A 208 -2.80 7.96 -1.75
N LEU A 209 -3.66 7.10 -2.33
CA LEU A 209 -4.70 7.53 -3.28
C LEU A 209 -5.75 8.45 -2.62
N GLU A 210 -5.92 8.39 -1.30
CA GLU A 210 -6.85 9.25 -0.54
C GLU A 210 -6.27 10.64 -0.23
N PHE A 211 -4.96 10.82 -0.40
CA PHE A 211 -4.28 12.04 0.01
C PHE A 211 -4.77 13.25 -0.80
N GLN A 212 -5.12 14.33 -0.10
CA GLN A 212 -5.55 15.61 -0.67
C GLN A 212 -4.57 16.71 -0.25
N PRO A 213 -3.61 17.11 -1.11
CA PRO A 213 -2.57 18.06 -0.76
C PRO A 213 -3.11 19.42 -0.32
N GLU A 214 -4.23 19.86 -0.89
CA GLU A 214 -4.88 21.14 -0.63
C GLU A 214 -5.36 21.31 0.82
N LEU A 215 -5.66 20.20 1.52
CA LEU A 215 -6.00 20.22 2.95
C LEU A 215 -4.81 20.68 3.82
N TRP A 216 -3.60 20.63 3.28
CA TRP A 216 -2.34 21.01 3.93
C TRP A 216 -1.75 22.31 3.34
N GLY A 217 -2.49 22.99 2.45
CA GLY A 217 -2.01 24.17 1.74
C GLY A 217 -0.95 23.88 0.66
N LEU A 218 -0.84 22.61 0.23
CA LEU A 218 -0.03 22.18 -0.91
C LEU A 218 -0.86 22.28 -2.21
N PRO A 219 -0.22 22.32 -3.40
CA PRO A 219 -0.93 22.36 -4.68
C PRO A 219 -1.83 21.13 -4.86
N ALA A 220 -3.09 21.33 -5.21
CA ALA A 220 -4.06 20.26 -5.44
C ALA A 220 -3.63 19.38 -6.63
N PHE A 221 -4.04 18.12 -6.63
CA PHE A 221 -3.87 17.27 -7.80
C PHE A 221 -4.80 17.72 -8.95
N GLU A 222 -4.34 17.59 -10.20
CA GLU A 222 -5.07 18.01 -11.41
C GLU A 222 -5.28 16.86 -12.42
N ASP A 223 -5.13 15.62 -11.98
CA ASP A 223 -5.04 14.42 -12.82
C ASP A 223 -6.30 13.51 -12.80
N GLY A 224 -7.36 13.93 -12.13
CA GLY A 224 -8.65 13.24 -12.14
C GLY A 224 -9.33 13.32 -13.50
N LEU A 225 -9.83 12.20 -14.02
CA LEU A 225 -10.53 12.08 -15.29
C LEU A 225 -11.90 11.44 -15.08
N GLN A 226 -12.98 12.19 -15.37
CA GLN A 226 -14.35 11.74 -15.13
C GLN A 226 -14.58 11.25 -13.69
N SER A 227 -14.02 11.95 -12.70
CA SER A 227 -14.07 11.57 -11.28
C SER A 227 -13.40 10.22 -10.93
N ALA A 228 -12.58 9.67 -11.84
CA ALA A 228 -11.69 8.54 -11.57
C ALA A 228 -10.22 8.97 -11.73
N LEU A 229 -9.35 8.43 -10.88
CA LEU A 229 -7.92 8.62 -10.92
C LEU A 229 -7.27 7.43 -11.63
N PRO A 230 -6.51 7.62 -12.73
CA PRO A 230 -5.67 6.57 -13.29
C PRO A 230 -4.65 6.08 -12.27
N ILE A 231 -4.54 4.76 -12.13
CA ILE A 231 -3.53 4.13 -11.26
C ILE A 231 -2.61 3.23 -12.08
N GLU A 232 -1.47 2.86 -11.50
CA GLU A 232 -0.69 1.74 -12.04
C GLU A 232 -1.58 0.48 -12.06
N PRO A 233 -1.74 -0.17 -13.22
CA PRO A 233 -2.69 -1.27 -13.33
C PRO A 233 -2.36 -2.42 -12.36
N LEU A 234 -3.39 -2.89 -11.67
CA LEU A 234 -3.29 -4.04 -10.78
C LEU A 234 -4.05 -5.23 -11.37
N PHE A 235 -3.38 -6.38 -11.40
CA PHE A 235 -3.97 -7.63 -11.87
C PHE A 235 -4.24 -8.56 -10.67
N ILE A 236 -5.45 -9.12 -10.62
CA ILE A 236 -5.83 -10.14 -9.65
C ILE A 236 -6.38 -11.35 -10.43
N GLY A 237 -5.60 -12.43 -10.48
CA GLY A 237 -5.95 -13.67 -11.15
C GLY A 237 -6.22 -14.83 -10.18
N GLY A 238 -6.78 -15.92 -10.71
CA GLY A 238 -7.01 -17.17 -9.98
C GLY A 238 -8.20 -17.13 -9.01
N LEU A 239 -9.09 -16.13 -9.16
CA LEU A 239 -10.29 -16.02 -8.34
C LEU A 239 -11.35 -17.00 -8.85
N GLY A 240 -11.95 -17.75 -7.93
CA GLY A 240 -13.16 -18.54 -8.18
C GLY A 240 -14.36 -17.86 -7.54
N GLY A 241 -15.48 -17.79 -8.26
CA GLY A 241 -16.69 -17.14 -7.73
C GLY A 241 -17.99 -17.53 -8.42
N GLU A 242 -19.08 -17.03 -7.87
CA GLU A 242 -20.43 -17.09 -8.42
C GLU A 242 -20.87 -15.67 -8.79
N VAL A 243 -21.34 -15.49 -10.03
CA VAL A 243 -21.99 -14.25 -10.47
C VAL A 243 -23.44 -14.32 -10.03
N VAL A 244 -23.83 -13.42 -9.14
CA VAL A 244 -25.19 -13.30 -8.60
C VAL A 244 -25.80 -11.99 -9.05
N SER A 245 -26.91 -12.08 -9.76
CA SER A 245 -27.64 -10.92 -10.27
C SER A 245 -28.70 -10.42 -9.28
N TYR A 246 -28.76 -9.10 -9.12
CA TYR A 246 -29.70 -8.36 -8.28
C TYR A 246 -30.23 -7.17 -9.08
N ASP A 247 -31.55 -6.97 -9.16
CA ASP A 247 -32.25 -5.86 -9.86
C ASP A 247 -31.34 -4.80 -10.52
N GLY A 248 -30.86 -5.09 -11.75
CA GLY A 248 -30.11 -4.18 -12.60
C GLY A 248 -28.57 -4.24 -12.52
N PHE A 249 -27.98 -5.06 -11.65
CA PHE A 249 -26.53 -5.27 -11.55
C PHE A 249 -26.18 -6.72 -11.18
N SER A 250 -24.94 -7.15 -11.46
CA SER A 250 -24.43 -8.45 -11.03
C SER A 250 -23.22 -8.28 -10.13
N LYS A 251 -23.22 -8.96 -8.99
CA LYS A 251 -22.09 -9.03 -8.07
C LYS A 251 -21.37 -10.37 -8.27
N ILE A 252 -20.06 -10.37 -8.09
CA ILE A 252 -19.27 -11.60 -8.01
C ILE A 252 -19.05 -11.95 -6.54
N ASP A 253 -19.64 -13.04 -6.07
CA ASP A 253 -19.33 -13.64 -4.79
C ASP A 253 -18.11 -14.55 -4.95
N ILE A 254 -16.95 -14.11 -4.43
CA ILE A 254 -15.71 -14.87 -4.49
C ILE A 254 -15.80 -16.03 -3.48
N THR A 255 -15.71 -17.27 -3.97
CA THR A 255 -15.95 -18.51 -3.20
C THR A 255 -14.69 -19.33 -2.96
N ALA A 256 -13.63 -19.12 -3.76
CA ALA A 256 -12.35 -19.81 -3.60
C ALA A 256 -11.25 -18.81 -3.23
N ASP A 257 -10.70 -18.99 -2.01
CA ASP A 257 -9.55 -18.25 -1.47
C ASP A 257 -8.21 -18.69 -2.10
N THR A 258 -8.21 -19.23 -3.33
CA THR A 258 -6.98 -19.68 -4.03
C THR A 258 -6.39 -18.60 -4.94
N GLY A 259 -6.97 -17.40 -4.96
CA GLY A 259 -6.50 -16.30 -5.80
C GLY A 259 -5.24 -15.63 -5.26
N SER A 260 -4.52 -14.96 -6.15
CA SER A 260 -3.31 -14.17 -5.86
C SER A 260 -3.51 -12.94 -4.95
N TYR A 261 -4.56 -12.88 -4.12
CA TYR A 261 -4.83 -11.70 -3.29
C TYR A 261 -3.85 -11.54 -2.12
N GLU A 262 -3.07 -12.58 -1.77
CA GLU A 262 -1.88 -12.44 -0.90
C GLU A 262 -0.83 -11.49 -1.51
N PHE A 263 -0.89 -11.26 -2.84
CA PHE A 263 0.06 -10.44 -3.59
C PHE A 263 -0.41 -9.01 -3.85
N ILE A 264 -1.49 -8.55 -3.21
CA ILE A 264 -1.90 -7.14 -3.27
C ILE A 264 -1.57 -6.39 -1.97
N PRO A 265 -0.99 -5.17 -2.03
CA PRO A 265 -0.67 -4.40 -0.83
C PRO A 265 -1.89 -4.20 0.08
N HIS A 266 -1.68 -4.06 1.38
CA HIS A 266 -2.78 -3.79 2.32
C HIS A 266 -3.45 -2.43 2.05
N GLN A 267 -2.66 -1.49 1.52
CA GLN A 267 -3.04 -0.15 1.11
C GLN A 267 -3.78 -0.12 -0.24
N VAL A 268 -4.10 -1.27 -0.85
CA VAL A 268 -5.13 -1.33 -1.90
C VAL A 268 -6.48 -1.36 -1.20
N TRP A 269 -7.00 -0.16 -0.92
CA TRP A 269 -8.23 0.07 -0.18
C TRP A 269 -9.07 1.14 -0.87
N GLY A 270 -10.37 0.91 -1.05
CA GLY A 270 -11.27 1.87 -1.67
C GLY A 270 -12.22 1.27 -2.69
N VAL A 271 -12.80 2.15 -3.49
CA VAL A 271 -13.62 1.83 -4.66
C VAL A 271 -12.79 2.06 -5.91
N PHE A 272 -12.71 1.03 -6.74
CA PHE A 272 -11.90 1.00 -7.94
C PHE A 272 -12.75 0.67 -9.17
N ILE A 273 -12.20 0.93 -10.34
CA ILE A 273 -12.80 0.58 -11.62
C ILE A 273 -11.81 -0.20 -12.48
N GLY A 274 -12.37 -1.03 -13.35
CA GLY A 274 -11.56 -1.77 -14.31
C GLY A 274 -12.35 -2.78 -15.10
N TRP A 275 -11.72 -3.92 -15.34
CA TRP A 275 -12.21 -4.94 -16.25
C TRP A 275 -12.19 -6.31 -15.58
N ALA A 276 -13.27 -7.05 -15.73
CA ALA A 276 -13.38 -8.43 -15.28
C ALA A 276 -13.42 -9.34 -16.51
N ASN A 277 -12.47 -10.27 -16.63
CA ASN A 277 -12.54 -11.36 -17.59
C ASN A 277 -13.10 -12.59 -16.89
N ILE A 278 -14.16 -13.15 -17.44
CA ILE A 278 -14.84 -14.35 -16.96
C ILE A 278 -14.60 -15.44 -18.02
N GLU A 279 -13.91 -16.52 -17.64
CA GLU A 279 -13.27 -17.50 -18.55
C GLU A 279 -14.17 -17.97 -19.71
N MET A 280 -15.48 -18.06 -19.50
CA MET A 280 -16.44 -18.56 -20.49
C MET A 280 -17.42 -17.50 -21.05
N HIS A 281 -17.41 -16.27 -20.52
CA HIS A 281 -18.43 -15.26 -20.83
C HIS A 281 -17.85 -13.98 -21.45
N GLY A 282 -16.57 -13.69 -21.20
CA GLY A 282 -15.85 -12.58 -21.82
C GLY A 282 -15.48 -11.48 -20.84
N ILE A 283 -15.27 -10.27 -21.38
CA ILE A 283 -14.72 -9.14 -20.63
C ILE A 283 -15.79 -8.08 -20.40
N TYR A 284 -15.91 -7.65 -19.16
CA TYR A 284 -16.92 -6.70 -18.70
C TYR A 284 -16.29 -5.54 -17.94
N LYS A 285 -16.92 -4.36 -18.00
CA LYS A 285 -16.60 -3.25 -17.11
C LYS A 285 -17.03 -3.63 -15.68
N VAL A 286 -16.23 -3.25 -14.69
CA VAL A 286 -16.48 -3.63 -13.29
C VAL A 286 -16.14 -2.47 -12.34
N VAL A 287 -16.98 -2.30 -11.31
CA VAL A 287 -16.64 -1.54 -10.09
C VAL A 287 -16.15 -2.55 -9.06
N ILE A 288 -15.01 -2.32 -8.41
CA ILE A 288 -14.47 -3.22 -7.38
C ILE A 288 -14.35 -2.47 -6.06
N CYS A 289 -15.07 -2.94 -5.04
CA CYS A 289 -14.87 -2.49 -3.66
C CYS A 289 -13.83 -3.39 -2.99
N ILE A 290 -12.73 -2.80 -2.50
CA ILE A 290 -11.67 -3.53 -1.81
C ILE A 290 -11.47 -2.93 -0.42
N GLY A 291 -11.62 -3.76 0.61
CA GLY A 291 -11.46 -3.37 2.00
C GLY A 291 -11.16 -4.57 2.89
N TRP A 292 -11.40 -4.42 4.18
CA TRP A 292 -11.13 -5.46 5.17
C TRP A 292 -12.29 -5.61 6.15
N ASP A 293 -12.60 -6.86 6.48
CA ASP A 293 -13.54 -7.25 7.53
C ASP A 293 -12.75 -7.63 8.79
N THR A 294 -12.94 -6.85 9.86
CA THR A 294 -12.30 -7.05 11.15
C THR A 294 -13.25 -7.64 12.20
N SER A 295 -14.50 -7.96 11.82
CA SER A 295 -15.55 -8.39 12.76
C SER A 295 -15.30 -9.76 13.40
N SER A 296 -14.51 -10.62 12.75
CA SER A 296 -14.25 -12.01 13.17
C SER A 296 -12.96 -12.19 13.98
N GLY A 297 -12.31 -11.10 14.40
CA GLY A 297 -11.09 -11.08 15.22
C GLY A 297 -9.80 -11.04 14.39
N ALA A 298 -9.73 -11.77 13.27
CA ALA A 298 -8.66 -11.60 12.27
C ALA A 298 -9.16 -10.70 11.14
N ALA A 299 -8.35 -9.71 10.74
CA ALA A 299 -8.66 -8.87 9.58
C ALA A 299 -8.63 -9.73 8.31
N LYS A 300 -9.80 -9.95 7.68
CA LYS A 300 -9.91 -10.66 6.41
C LYS A 300 -10.10 -9.67 5.27
N ARG A 301 -9.33 -9.82 4.19
CA ARG A 301 -9.51 -8.99 3.00
C ARG A 301 -10.83 -9.31 2.32
N VAL A 302 -11.53 -8.26 1.88
CA VAL A 302 -12.81 -8.32 1.18
C VAL A 302 -12.65 -7.67 -0.19
N ILE A 303 -12.96 -8.41 -1.25
CA ILE A 303 -12.97 -7.93 -2.64
C ILE A 303 -14.37 -8.20 -3.18
N LEU A 304 -15.08 -7.15 -3.59
CA LEU A 304 -16.45 -7.22 -4.10
C LEU A 304 -16.51 -6.58 -5.50
N PRO A 305 -16.38 -7.39 -6.56
CA PRO A 305 -16.56 -6.93 -7.92
C PRO A 305 -18.05 -6.86 -8.29
N TYR A 306 -18.44 -5.78 -8.95
CA TYR A 306 -19.78 -5.54 -9.48
C TYR A 306 -19.69 -5.30 -10.98
N LEU A 307 -20.23 -6.22 -11.76
CA LEU A 307 -20.28 -6.15 -13.22
C LEU A 307 -21.29 -5.08 -13.64
N ILE A 308 -20.88 -4.30 -14.64
CA ILE A 308 -21.71 -3.25 -15.24
C ILE A 308 -22.37 -3.82 -16.49
N ASP A 309 -23.67 -3.55 -16.64
CA ASP A 309 -24.48 -3.95 -17.80
C ASP A 309 -24.52 -5.48 -18.04
N HIS A 310 -24.34 -6.26 -16.97
CA HIS A 310 -24.51 -7.71 -16.94
C HIS A 310 -25.67 -8.08 -16.01
N THR A 311 -26.47 -9.07 -16.40
CA THR A 311 -27.68 -9.48 -15.66
C THR A 311 -27.87 -11.00 -15.58
N GLU A 312 -26.91 -11.78 -16.09
CA GLU A 312 -26.98 -13.23 -16.04
C GLU A 312 -26.26 -13.75 -14.79
N SER A 313 -26.66 -14.94 -14.32
CA SER A 313 -26.03 -15.58 -13.17
C SER A 313 -25.20 -16.76 -13.64
N HIS A 314 -24.00 -16.91 -13.08
CA HIS A 314 -23.03 -17.92 -13.49
C HIS A 314 -22.40 -18.56 -12.25
N LYS A 315 -22.20 -19.89 -12.28
CA LYS A 315 -21.65 -20.64 -11.15
C LYS A 315 -20.28 -21.20 -11.48
N ASN A 316 -19.37 -21.19 -10.50
CA ASN A 316 -18.04 -21.79 -10.57
C ASN A 316 -17.18 -21.21 -11.71
N GLU A 317 -17.24 -19.89 -11.89
CA GLU A 317 -16.45 -19.21 -12.90
C GLU A 317 -15.05 -18.91 -12.38
N ARG A 318 -14.04 -19.09 -13.24
CA ARG A 318 -12.74 -18.46 -13.02
C ARG A 318 -12.79 -17.04 -13.55
N LEU A 319 -12.27 -16.12 -12.76
CA LEU A 319 -12.24 -14.72 -13.11
C LEU A 319 -10.89 -14.08 -12.85
N GLN A 320 -10.63 -13.05 -13.64
CA GLN A 320 -9.46 -12.20 -13.58
C GLN A 320 -9.92 -10.74 -13.53
N LEU A 321 -9.33 -9.96 -12.62
CA LEU A 321 -9.61 -8.53 -12.48
C LEU A 321 -8.39 -7.72 -12.95
N PHE A 322 -8.64 -6.73 -13.79
CA PHE A 322 -7.68 -5.71 -14.19
C PHE A 322 -8.17 -4.36 -13.68
N ILE A 323 -7.57 -3.89 -12.60
CA ILE A 323 -7.91 -2.62 -11.95
C ILE A 323 -7.03 -1.53 -12.53
N VAL A 324 -7.64 -0.44 -12.99
CA VAL A 324 -6.96 0.62 -13.75
C VAL A 324 -7.28 2.02 -13.24
N GLY A 325 -8.32 2.17 -12.41
CA GLY A 325 -8.69 3.44 -11.83
C GLY A 325 -9.14 3.33 -10.38
N TYR A 326 -8.91 4.40 -9.63
CA TYR A 326 -9.42 4.61 -8.28
C TYR A 326 -10.50 5.68 -8.30
N VAL A 327 -11.60 5.48 -7.60
CA VAL A 327 -12.73 6.43 -7.58
C VAL A 327 -12.75 7.19 -6.27
N ARG A 328 -12.78 6.47 -5.14
CA ARG A 328 -12.94 7.07 -3.81
C ARG A 328 -12.57 6.09 -2.71
N LYS A 329 -12.45 6.61 -1.49
CA LYS A 329 -12.38 5.79 -0.28
C LYS A 329 -13.69 5.03 -0.05
N LEU A 330 -13.58 3.85 0.56
CA LEU A 330 -14.76 3.16 1.10
C LEU A 330 -15.38 4.01 2.21
N GLN A 331 -16.71 4.05 2.25
CA GLN A 331 -17.47 4.77 3.26
C GLN A 331 -18.32 3.76 4.03
N ASN A 332 -18.49 3.98 5.34
CA ASN A 332 -19.57 3.35 6.08
C ASN A 332 -20.86 4.07 5.66
N GLU A 333 -21.52 3.51 4.67
CA GLU A 333 -22.74 4.07 4.09
C GLU A 333 -23.88 3.98 5.12
N GLY A 334 -24.60 5.09 5.31
CA GLY A 334 -25.61 5.23 6.36
C GLY A 334 -26.83 4.33 6.14
N THR A 335 -27.83 4.85 5.44
CA THR A 335 -29.01 4.06 5.07
C THR A 335 -28.78 3.27 3.79
N MET A 336 -29.52 2.16 3.60
CA MET A 336 -29.47 1.36 2.36
C MET A 336 -29.75 2.20 1.09
N SER A 337 -30.63 3.20 1.19
CA SER A 337 -30.94 4.08 0.05
C SER A 337 -29.77 5.00 -0.31
N GLU A 338 -28.99 5.44 0.67
CA GLU A 338 -27.79 6.24 0.42
C GLU A 338 -26.70 5.37 -0.19
N ALA A 339 -26.51 4.16 0.34
CA ALA A 339 -25.60 3.17 -0.20
C ALA A 339 -25.85 2.91 -1.69
N LEU A 340 -27.11 2.64 -2.05
CA LEU A 340 -27.50 2.39 -3.43
C LEU A 340 -27.21 3.59 -4.35
N ARG A 341 -27.53 4.81 -3.90
CA ARG A 341 -27.28 6.02 -4.69
C ARG A 341 -25.79 6.24 -4.95
N VAL A 342 -24.95 6.04 -3.94
CA VAL A 342 -23.49 6.19 -4.08
C VAL A 342 -22.96 5.11 -5.03
N PHE A 343 -23.45 3.88 -4.91
CA PHE A 343 -23.07 2.80 -5.84
C PHE A 343 -23.49 3.09 -7.29
N GLU A 344 -24.69 3.62 -7.53
CA GLU A 344 -25.13 4.05 -8.87
C GLU A 344 -24.21 5.14 -9.45
N GLU A 345 -23.71 6.05 -8.61
CA GLU A 345 -22.72 7.06 -9.00
C GLU A 345 -21.39 6.42 -9.39
N ASP A 346 -20.88 5.46 -8.60
CA ASP A 346 -19.66 4.72 -8.92
C ASP A 346 -19.77 3.97 -10.26
N VAL A 347 -20.94 3.36 -10.54
CA VAL A 347 -21.22 2.70 -11.83
C VAL A 347 -21.21 3.70 -12.98
N ASN A 348 -21.80 4.89 -12.81
CA ASN A 348 -21.80 5.92 -13.85
C ASN A 348 -20.40 6.45 -14.13
N ILE A 349 -19.59 6.66 -13.08
CA ILE A 349 -18.17 7.01 -13.20
C ILE A 349 -17.44 5.92 -13.98
N ALA A 350 -17.61 4.66 -13.61
CA ALA A 350 -16.96 3.53 -14.28
C ALA A 350 -17.34 3.43 -15.77
N ARG A 351 -18.64 3.60 -16.11
CA ARG A 351 -19.11 3.60 -17.49
C ARG A 351 -18.38 4.66 -18.32
N ALA A 352 -18.30 5.89 -17.82
CA ALA A 352 -17.69 7.02 -18.51
C ALA A 352 -16.15 6.94 -18.57
N ALA A 353 -15.51 6.58 -17.46
CA ALA A 353 -14.06 6.56 -17.35
C ALA A 353 -13.43 5.42 -18.16
N LEU A 354 -14.02 4.21 -18.15
CA LEU A 354 -13.45 3.04 -18.83
C LEU A 354 -13.47 3.14 -20.37
N ASP A 355 -14.15 4.14 -20.95
CA ASP A 355 -14.08 4.43 -22.38
C ASP A 355 -12.91 5.38 -22.75
N ILE A 356 -12.18 5.90 -21.76
CA ILE A 356 -11.01 6.76 -21.99
C ILE A 356 -9.77 5.88 -22.17
N PRO A 357 -8.90 6.14 -23.17
CA PRO A 357 -7.75 5.28 -23.49
C PRO A 357 -6.83 4.93 -22.31
N VAL A 358 -6.64 5.82 -21.35
CA VAL A 358 -5.77 5.57 -20.18
C VAL A 358 -6.28 4.47 -19.25
N PHE A 359 -7.60 4.25 -19.22
CA PHE A 359 -8.24 3.18 -18.44
C PHE A 359 -8.58 1.96 -19.31
N SER A 360 -8.25 1.98 -20.60
CA SER A 360 -8.55 0.87 -21.49
C SER A 360 -7.72 -0.37 -21.16
N LEU A 361 -8.27 -1.54 -21.49
CA LEU A 361 -7.52 -2.79 -21.45
C LEU A 361 -6.27 -2.70 -22.33
N PRO A 362 -5.10 -3.17 -21.86
CA PRO A 362 -3.94 -3.31 -22.71
C PRO A 362 -4.28 -4.14 -23.94
N THR A 363 -4.03 -3.61 -25.13
CA THR A 363 -4.36 -4.27 -26.41
C THR A 363 -3.50 -5.51 -26.69
N SER A 364 -2.40 -5.73 -25.96
CA SER A 364 -1.65 -6.99 -26.02
C SER A 364 -2.25 -8.00 -25.05
N SER A 365 -2.96 -8.97 -25.61
CA SER A 365 -3.48 -10.17 -24.96
C SER A 365 -2.44 -11.05 -24.24
N SER A 366 -1.15 -10.68 -24.21
CA SER A 366 -0.12 -11.41 -23.46
C SER A 366 -0.35 -11.39 -21.95
N LEU A 367 -0.95 -10.33 -21.38
CA LEU A 367 -1.28 -10.30 -19.93
C LEU A 367 -2.48 -11.18 -19.55
N PHE A 368 -3.39 -11.45 -20.49
CA PHE A 368 -4.50 -12.39 -20.29
C PHE A 368 -4.08 -13.85 -20.53
N VAL A 369 -3.05 -14.06 -21.36
CA VAL A 369 -2.57 -15.40 -21.77
C VAL A 369 -1.42 -15.91 -20.91
N GLU A 370 -0.53 -15.06 -20.38
CA GLU A 370 0.58 -15.49 -19.51
C GLU A 370 0.16 -15.83 -18.07
N ALA A 371 -1.11 -15.63 -17.72
CA ALA A 371 -1.73 -16.09 -16.47
C ALA A 371 -2.78 -17.20 -16.69
N ALA A 372 -2.76 -17.84 -17.86
CA ALA A 372 -3.53 -19.06 -18.13
C ALA A 372 -2.71 -20.27 -17.67
N PHE A 373 -2.94 -20.67 -16.41
CA PHE A 373 -2.53 -21.96 -15.84
C PHE A 373 -1.03 -22.26 -15.88
N ASP A 374 -0.29 -21.71 -14.92
CA ASP A 374 0.75 -22.48 -14.22
C ASP A 374 0.44 -22.49 -12.72
#